data_AF-A6QUS9-F1
#
_entry.id   AF-A6QUS9-F1
#
_cell.length_a   1.000
_cell.length_b   1.000
_cell.length_c   1.000
_cell.angle_alpha   90.00
_cell.angle_beta   90.00
_cell.angle_gamma   90.00
#
_symmetry.space_group_name_H-M   'P 1'
#
loop_
_entity.id
_entity.type
_entity.pdbx_description
1 polymer ?
#
loop_
_entity_poly.entity_id
_entity_poly.type
_entity_poly.pdbx_seq_one_letter_code
_entity_poly.pdbx_strand_id
1 'polypeptide(L)'
;MGPFITKPRGESCRQITRNSYLSHRELYEGRRLLPVRRNEALPPALPAKEVTKVALRLKYQIEQVIPCELDEDSVTKANSNILTKAVIQTTREAVKCIKYVWHGWLCQDDKDPSTFIEYPERVNTKYWSHVNPDRLRAPIYQNTVQIFFSLLYLVLYTIVINTINPSGDLDIVEGILYIMTLGFVCDEFAKFWKVGRFYFGFWNAFNSTLYILLVISFILRIVALTRSPDSGDAERIRFNALSYNFLAFSAPMFWGRILLYLDTFRFFGAMLVVLKVMMKESLIFFALLGVVIIGFLQGFMGMDQADPKNAMTASNILQGMANSVMQSPDFGVFQEFAAPFGILLYYFFTFVVMVILLNILIALYNSAYEDITGNAIDEYMALFAQRTLQFVRAPDENVFIAPLNLIEIFLLIIPFEWWLPSARYERLNHYVMGIIYSPLLLITALIETLNARRIRLNRRLGEEDDDILQEWEEAAQNFQRIFRRRIGI
;
A
#
# COMPACT_ATOMS: atom_id res chain seq x y z
N MET A 1 15.43 20.13 76.22
CA MET A 1 16.86 20.21 76.56
C MET A 1 17.39 18.79 76.62
N GLY A 2 18.36 18.42 75.76
CA GLY A 2 18.95 17.07 75.72
C GLY A 2 19.98 16.85 76.83
N PRO A 3 21.03 16.03 76.62
CA PRO A 3 21.16 14.84 75.75
C PRO A 3 22.00 13.71 76.40
N PHE A 4 22.41 12.71 75.59
CA PHE A 4 23.46 11.69 75.79
C PHE A 4 23.07 10.47 76.65
N ILE A 5 23.30 9.22 76.23
CA ILE A 5 24.60 8.55 76.00
C ILE A 5 24.39 7.34 75.05
N THR A 6 25.32 7.07 74.11
CA THR A 6 25.47 5.74 73.47
C THR A 6 26.92 5.36 73.15
N LYS A 7 27.29 4.13 73.52
CA LYS A 7 28.01 3.07 72.74
C LYS A 7 28.47 1.94 73.72
N PRO A 8 28.87 0.71 73.28
CA PRO A 8 28.82 0.04 71.95
C PRO A 8 28.48 -1.49 71.96
N ARG A 9 28.56 -2.12 70.76
CA ARG A 9 28.69 -3.56 70.37
C ARG A 9 27.42 -4.44 70.33
N GLY A 10 27.16 -5.27 69.31
CA GLY A 10 27.95 -5.65 68.13
C GLY A 10 27.17 -6.45 67.06
N GLU A 11 27.78 -6.48 65.86
CA GLU A 11 27.76 -7.49 64.77
C GLU A 11 26.44 -7.99 64.13
N SER A 12 26.20 -7.62 62.86
CA SER A 12 26.51 -8.45 61.68
C SER A 12 25.68 -8.07 60.43
N CYS A 13 26.38 -8.06 59.29
CA CYS A 13 25.92 -8.43 57.94
C CYS A 13 25.51 -7.34 56.92
N ARG A 14 26.23 -7.41 55.79
CA ARG A 14 25.92 -7.06 54.39
C ARG A 14 26.43 -5.74 53.81
N GLN A 15 27.51 -5.92 53.04
CA GLN A 15 28.08 -5.08 52.01
C GLN A 15 27.04 -4.64 50.97
N ILE A 16 26.88 -3.33 50.78
CA ILE A 16 26.49 -2.70 49.51
C ILE A 16 27.20 -1.35 49.42
N THR A 17 27.74 -1.06 48.22
CA THR A 17 28.06 0.25 47.60
C THR A 17 29.54 0.60 47.35
N ARG A 18 29.80 0.71 46.03
CA ARG A 18 30.61 1.71 45.31
C ARG A 18 32.12 1.78 45.59
N ASN A 19 32.89 1.38 44.59
CA ASN A 19 33.75 2.30 43.82
C ASN A 19 34.26 1.54 42.57
N SER A 20 33.93 1.96 41.35
CA SER A 20 34.45 3.12 40.62
C SER A 20 35.75 2.77 39.86
N TYR A 21 35.72 3.07 38.56
CA TYR A 21 36.85 3.25 37.63
C TYR A 21 37.98 2.22 37.65
N LEU A 22 38.08 1.40 36.59
CA LEU A 22 39.34 1.00 35.90
C LEU A 22 39.08 -0.24 35.04
N SER A 23 38.77 -0.05 33.75
CA SER A 23 39.11 -0.99 32.67
C SER A 23 38.76 -0.35 31.33
N HIS A 24 39.51 0.68 30.97
CA HIS A 24 39.47 1.28 29.64
C HIS A 24 40.91 1.47 29.17
N ARG A 25 41.60 0.35 28.96
CA ARG A 25 42.93 0.28 28.36
C ARG A 25 43.22 -1.16 28.02
N GLU A 26 42.91 -1.53 26.77
CA GLU A 26 43.60 -2.54 25.96
C GLU A 26 42.76 -2.80 24.70
N LEU A 27 43.08 -2.08 23.62
CA LEU A 27 42.93 -2.49 22.21
C LEU A 27 43.22 -1.29 21.29
N TYR A 28 44.42 -0.75 21.39
CA TYR A 28 45.01 0.05 20.31
C TYR A 28 46.50 -0.24 20.28
N GLU A 29 46.94 -1.05 19.31
CA GLU A 29 48.16 -0.78 18.53
C GLU A 29 48.27 -1.74 17.33
N GLY A 30 48.49 -1.19 16.13
CA GLY A 30 48.82 -1.97 14.93
C GLY A 30 48.47 -1.36 13.56
N ARG A 31 49.07 -0.19 13.21
CA ARG A 31 49.58 0.29 11.89
C ARG A 31 48.97 -0.31 10.57
N ARG A 32 48.73 0.40 9.46
CA ARG A 32 49.27 1.65 8.86
C ARG A 32 48.46 2.01 7.58
N LEU A 33 48.18 3.31 7.40
CA LEU A 33 48.20 4.15 6.19
C LEU A 33 47.34 3.81 4.94
N LEU A 34 46.22 4.52 4.78
CA LEU A 34 45.86 5.36 3.60
C LEU A 34 44.81 6.41 4.04
N PRO A 35 44.88 7.70 3.66
CA PRO A 35 43.87 8.68 4.04
C PRO A 35 42.80 8.83 2.94
N VAL A 36 41.56 8.39 3.20
CA VAL A 36 40.37 8.82 2.45
C VAL A 36 39.22 9.01 3.44
N ARG A 37 38.87 10.26 3.73
CA ARG A 37 37.59 10.70 4.36
C ARG A 37 36.71 11.18 3.20
N ARG A 38 35.38 11.03 3.14
CA ARG A 38 34.37 10.53 4.09
C ARG A 38 33.08 10.39 3.26
N ASN A 39 32.54 9.18 3.10
CA ASN A 39 31.15 8.92 2.73
C ASN A 39 30.81 7.53 3.30
N GLU A 40 30.66 7.48 4.62
CA GLU A 40 30.19 6.29 5.32
C GLU A 40 28.68 6.43 5.50
N ALA A 41 27.92 5.81 4.59
CA ALA A 41 26.75 5.09 5.06
C ALA A 41 27.27 4.07 6.06
N LEU A 42 26.89 4.18 7.33
CA LEU A 42 27.20 3.16 8.34
C LEU A 42 26.85 1.80 7.73
N PRO A 43 27.81 0.88 7.50
CA PRO A 43 27.42 -0.46 7.13
C PRO A 43 26.57 -0.99 8.29
N PRO A 44 25.48 -1.74 8.00
CA PRO A 44 24.74 -2.41 9.05
C PRO A 44 25.77 -3.17 9.90
N ALA A 45 25.67 -3.05 11.23
CA ALA A 45 26.68 -3.55 12.18
C ALA A 45 26.98 -5.05 12.07
N LEU A 46 26.24 -5.78 11.22
CA LEU A 46 26.39 -7.20 10.93
C LEU A 46 26.26 -7.44 9.41
N PRO A 47 27.01 -8.41 8.84
CA PRO A 47 26.86 -8.83 7.44
C PRO A 47 25.42 -9.21 7.11
N ALA A 48 24.93 -8.95 5.88
CA ALA A 48 23.54 -9.23 5.49
C ALA A 48 23.07 -10.67 5.82
N LYS A 49 23.97 -11.66 5.66
CA LYS A 49 23.71 -13.06 6.01
C LYS A 49 23.51 -13.29 7.52
N GLU A 50 24.20 -12.51 8.35
CA GLU A 50 24.02 -12.53 9.81
C GLU A 50 22.75 -11.80 10.22
N VAL A 51 22.40 -10.68 9.57
CA VAL A 51 21.11 -9.99 9.79
C VAL A 51 19.94 -10.90 9.45
N THR A 52 19.99 -11.63 8.33
CA THR A 52 18.93 -12.60 8.00
C THR A 52 18.88 -13.75 8.99
N LYS A 53 20.03 -14.23 9.48
CA LYS A 53 20.10 -15.30 10.49
C LYS A 53 19.59 -14.84 11.86
N VAL A 54 19.88 -13.60 12.24
CA VAL A 54 19.38 -12.96 13.46
C VAL A 54 17.88 -12.70 13.32
N ALA A 55 17.40 -12.20 12.19
CA ALA A 55 15.98 -12.00 11.91
C ALA A 55 15.20 -13.31 11.87
N LEU A 56 15.77 -14.39 11.31
CA LEU A 56 15.16 -15.72 11.34
C LEU A 56 15.16 -16.32 12.74
N ARG A 57 16.20 -16.08 13.54
CA ARG A 57 16.25 -16.49 14.96
C ARG A 57 15.33 -15.65 15.83
N LEU A 58 15.16 -14.36 15.54
CA LEU A 58 14.18 -13.47 16.17
C LEU A 58 12.78 -13.85 15.76
N LYS A 59 12.52 -14.18 14.49
CA LYS A 59 11.23 -14.73 14.02
C LYS A 59 10.93 -16.03 14.74
N TYR A 60 11.88 -16.95 14.80
CA TYR A 60 11.74 -18.21 15.54
C TYR A 60 11.54 -17.96 17.03
N GLN A 61 12.29 -17.03 17.65
CA GLN A 61 12.08 -16.66 19.05
C GLN A 61 10.74 -15.96 19.26
N ILE A 62 10.27 -15.11 18.35
CA ILE A 62 8.95 -14.47 18.42
C ILE A 62 7.86 -15.52 18.25
N GLU A 63 8.02 -16.49 17.34
CA GLU A 63 7.10 -17.63 17.16
C GLU A 63 7.13 -18.59 18.37
N GLN A 64 8.23 -18.64 19.13
CA GLN A 64 8.37 -19.46 20.35
C GLN A 64 7.99 -18.71 21.65
N VAL A 65 8.16 -17.38 21.70
CA VAL A 65 7.92 -16.51 22.87
C VAL A 65 6.54 -15.84 22.80
N ILE A 66 5.99 -15.66 21.60
CA ILE A 66 4.58 -15.37 21.33
C ILE A 66 3.92 -16.64 20.76
N PRO A 67 3.74 -17.72 21.55
CA PRO A 67 2.86 -18.79 21.17
C PRO A 67 1.43 -18.31 21.44
N CYS A 68 0.86 -17.57 20.50
CA CYS A 68 -0.52 -17.15 20.59
C CYS A 68 -1.31 -17.70 19.39
N GLU A 69 -1.24 -19.00 19.13
CA GLU A 69 -2.48 -19.71 18.85
C GLU A 69 -3.24 -19.77 20.18
N LEU A 70 -3.86 -18.65 20.53
CA LEU A 70 -4.78 -18.61 21.64
C LEU A 70 -6.06 -19.27 21.14
N ASP A 71 -6.45 -20.37 21.77
CA ASP A 71 -7.74 -21.01 21.54
C ASP A 71 -8.84 -19.93 21.66
N GLU A 72 -9.70 -19.77 20.65
CA GLU A 72 -10.78 -18.77 20.66
C GLU A 72 -11.63 -18.89 21.94
N ASP A 73 -11.83 -20.13 22.41
CA ASP A 73 -12.52 -20.45 23.65
C ASP A 73 -11.86 -19.86 24.90
N SER A 74 -10.54 -19.66 24.90
CA SER A 74 -9.80 -19.05 26.01
C SER A 74 -9.94 -17.53 26.04
N VAL A 75 -10.25 -16.90 24.90
CA VAL A 75 -10.51 -15.47 24.76
C VAL A 75 -11.98 -15.16 25.00
N THR A 76 -12.90 -15.99 24.50
CA THR A 76 -14.36 -15.75 24.56
C THR A 76 -15.01 -16.09 25.91
N LYS A 77 -14.33 -16.82 26.81
CA LYS A 77 -14.81 -17.10 28.17
C LYS A 77 -15.08 -15.80 28.95
N ALA A 78 -16.23 -15.76 29.64
CA ALA A 78 -16.68 -14.60 30.42
C ALA A 78 -15.68 -14.12 31.49
N ASN A 79 -14.81 -15.02 31.98
CA ASN A 79 -13.70 -14.72 32.89
C ASN A 79 -12.35 -15.14 32.26
N SER A 80 -12.05 -14.63 31.08
CA SER A 80 -10.75 -14.87 30.43
C SER A 80 -9.62 -14.23 31.23
N ASN A 81 -8.58 -15.01 31.54
CA ASN A 81 -7.34 -14.50 32.15
C ASN A 81 -6.48 -13.69 31.15
N ILE A 82 -6.86 -13.70 29.87
CA ILE A 82 -6.14 -13.03 28.77
C ILE A 82 -6.71 -11.62 28.56
N LEU A 83 -8.04 -11.47 28.55
CA LEU A 83 -8.73 -10.18 28.44
C LEU A 83 -8.77 -9.44 29.78
N THR A 84 -7.59 -9.06 30.28
CA THR A 84 -7.52 -8.17 31.44
C THR A 84 -7.90 -6.74 31.03
N LYS A 85 -8.35 -5.93 32.01
CA LYS A 85 -8.60 -4.49 31.78
C LYS A 85 -7.37 -3.76 31.22
N ALA A 86 -6.16 -4.20 31.59
CA ALA A 86 -4.91 -3.65 31.08
C ALA A 86 -4.69 -3.96 29.59
N VAL A 87 -5.02 -5.18 29.14
CA VAL A 87 -4.94 -5.58 27.73
C VAL A 87 -5.95 -4.78 26.90
N ILE A 88 -7.20 -4.67 27.36
CA ILE A 88 -8.22 -3.88 26.66
C ILE A 88 -7.81 -2.40 26.58
N GLN A 89 -7.28 -1.83 27.67
CA GLN A 89 -6.81 -0.44 27.67
C GLN A 89 -5.64 -0.25 26.72
N THR A 90 -4.64 -1.13 26.74
CA THR A 90 -3.47 -1.03 25.85
C THR A 90 -3.86 -1.14 24.38
N THR A 91 -4.79 -2.03 24.02
CA THR A 91 -5.35 -2.09 22.66
C THR A 91 -6.05 -0.78 22.27
N ARG A 92 -6.83 -0.19 23.18
CA ARG A 92 -7.50 1.11 22.94
C ARG A 92 -6.50 2.24 22.73
N GLU A 93 -5.47 2.33 23.58
CA GLU A 93 -4.40 3.33 23.43
C GLU A 93 -3.61 3.13 22.14
N ALA A 94 -3.34 1.89 21.72
CA ALA A 94 -2.66 1.59 20.46
C ALA A 94 -3.46 2.07 19.25
N VAL A 95 -4.78 1.79 19.23
CA VAL A 95 -5.68 2.27 18.18
C VAL A 95 -5.71 3.80 18.15
N LYS A 96 -5.81 4.45 19.32
CA LYS A 96 -5.80 5.91 19.45
C LYS A 96 -4.48 6.51 18.97
N CYS A 97 -3.36 5.86 19.28
CA CYS A 97 -2.03 6.26 18.80
C CYS A 97 -1.95 6.24 17.27
N ILE A 98 -2.41 5.14 16.63
CA ILE A 98 -2.46 5.04 15.16
C ILE A 98 -3.33 6.16 14.58
N LYS A 99 -4.48 6.46 15.20
CA LYS A 99 -5.34 7.59 14.79
C LYS A 99 -4.60 8.93 14.92
N TYR A 100 -3.84 9.15 15.99
CA TYR A 100 -3.07 10.38 16.17
C TYR A 100 -1.94 10.51 15.14
N VAL A 101 -1.30 9.41 14.76
CA VAL A 101 -0.33 9.36 13.65
C VAL A 101 -1.03 9.70 12.33
N TRP A 102 -2.21 9.12 12.06
CA TRP A 102 -2.98 9.40 10.85
C TRP A 102 -3.32 10.89 10.68
N HIS A 103 -3.79 11.53 11.76
CA HIS A 103 -4.05 12.97 11.78
C HIS A 103 -2.76 13.81 11.80
N GLY A 104 -1.59 13.21 11.95
CA GLY A 104 -0.32 13.90 12.12
C GLY A 104 -0.21 14.69 13.42
N TRP A 105 -0.97 14.35 14.46
CA TRP A 105 -0.77 14.93 15.80
C TRP A 105 0.46 14.34 16.48
N LEU A 106 0.80 13.11 16.13
CA LEU A 106 2.03 12.44 16.51
C LEU A 106 2.93 12.33 15.28
N CYS A 107 4.14 12.89 15.35
CA CYS A 107 5.13 12.89 14.27
C CYS A 107 6.45 12.30 14.76
N GLN A 108 7.24 11.68 13.89
CA GLN A 108 8.61 11.29 14.24
C GLN A 108 9.47 12.54 14.45
N ASP A 109 10.37 12.50 15.42
CA ASP A 109 11.34 13.57 15.66
C ASP A 109 12.35 13.63 14.50
N ASP A 110 12.66 14.84 14.03
CA ASP A 110 13.63 15.05 12.95
C ASP A 110 15.06 14.64 13.38
N LYS A 111 15.34 14.61 14.69
CA LYS A 111 16.66 14.25 15.23
C LYS A 111 16.80 12.77 15.60
N ASP A 112 15.70 12.13 15.96
CA ASP A 112 15.66 10.73 16.39
C ASP A 112 14.43 10.03 15.79
N PRO A 113 14.61 9.25 14.70
CA PRO A 113 13.52 8.54 14.04
C PRO A 113 12.80 7.51 14.92
N SER A 114 13.40 7.11 16.05
CA SER A 114 12.80 6.16 16.98
C SER A 114 11.81 6.79 17.95
N THR A 115 11.82 8.11 18.07
CA THR A 115 10.99 8.85 19.02
C THR A 115 9.86 9.57 18.29
N PHE A 116 8.64 9.43 18.81
CA PHE A 116 7.47 10.14 18.33
C PHE A 116 7.14 11.30 19.28
N ILE A 117 7.01 12.50 18.73
CA ILE A 117 6.71 13.74 19.45
C ILE A 117 5.33 14.28 19.06
N GLU A 118 4.68 14.97 20.00
CA GLU A 118 3.43 15.67 19.73
C GLU A 118 3.70 16.94 18.90
N TYR A 119 2.82 17.21 17.95
CA TYR A 119 2.89 18.40 17.11
C TYR A 119 2.70 19.69 17.94
N PRO A 120 3.69 20.60 18.00
CA PRO A 120 3.70 21.71 18.94
C PRO A 120 2.57 22.73 18.70
N GLU A 121 2.13 22.90 17.45
CA GLU A 121 1.10 23.88 17.11
C GLU A 121 -0.33 23.32 17.13
N ARG A 122 -0.54 22.09 17.63
CA ARG A 122 -1.86 21.42 17.65
C ARG A 122 -2.99 22.25 18.28
N VAL A 123 -2.68 23.06 19.29
CA VAL A 123 -3.65 23.88 20.03
C VAL A 123 -3.66 25.34 19.58
N ASN A 124 -2.76 25.73 18.68
CA ASN A 124 -2.66 27.10 18.20
C ASN A 124 -3.84 27.43 17.27
N THR A 125 -4.53 28.54 17.52
CA THR A 125 -5.70 28.95 16.74
C THR A 125 -5.37 29.98 15.65
N LYS A 126 -4.09 30.34 15.49
CA LYS A 126 -3.65 31.28 14.47
C LYS A 126 -3.60 30.58 13.11
N TYR A 127 -4.28 31.14 12.11
CA TYR A 127 -4.35 30.56 10.78
C TYR A 127 -2.97 30.42 10.12
N TRP A 128 -2.18 31.50 10.14
CA TRP A 128 -0.88 31.56 9.47
C TRP A 128 0.18 30.64 10.06
N SER A 129 0.02 30.21 11.31
CA SER A 129 0.98 29.28 11.92
C SER A 129 0.83 27.87 11.35
N HIS A 130 -0.38 27.51 10.91
CA HIS A 130 -0.68 26.24 10.23
C HIS A 130 -0.30 26.21 8.75
N VAL A 131 0.12 27.33 8.15
CA VAL A 131 0.60 27.39 6.76
C VAL A 131 2.08 26.98 6.72
N ASN A 132 2.34 25.71 7.04
CA ASN A 132 3.67 25.11 6.99
C ASN A 132 3.67 23.90 6.02
N PRO A 133 4.57 23.86 5.02
CA PRO A 133 4.78 22.71 4.14
C PRO A 133 4.99 21.37 4.89
N ASP A 134 5.63 21.39 6.06
CA ASP A 134 5.84 20.18 6.87
C ASP A 134 4.53 19.48 7.25
N ARG A 135 3.41 20.22 7.28
CA ARG A 135 2.09 19.63 7.57
C ARG A 135 1.68 18.60 6.52
N LEU A 136 2.15 18.72 5.27
CA LEU A 136 1.89 17.75 4.22
C LEU A 136 2.52 16.37 4.49
N ARG A 137 3.45 16.27 5.44
CA ARG A 137 3.98 14.98 5.90
C ARG A 137 2.92 14.15 6.64
N ALA A 138 1.83 14.74 7.13
CA ALA A 138 0.79 13.97 7.81
C ALA A 138 0.08 12.99 6.84
N PRO A 139 -0.16 11.72 7.24
CA PRO A 139 -0.78 10.70 6.39
C PRO A 139 -2.11 11.12 5.78
N ILE A 140 -2.97 11.78 6.54
CA ILE A 140 -4.29 12.23 6.06
C ILE A 140 -4.15 13.17 4.85
N TYR A 141 -3.25 14.16 4.92
CA TYR A 141 -3.06 15.12 3.85
C TYR A 141 -2.36 14.47 2.64
N GLN A 142 -1.35 13.63 2.88
CA GLN A 142 -0.73 12.85 1.80
C GLN A 142 -1.79 12.04 1.03
N ASN A 143 -2.64 11.32 1.76
CA ASN A 143 -3.68 10.49 1.17
C ASN A 143 -4.71 11.34 0.39
N THR A 144 -5.20 12.45 0.97
CA THR A 144 -6.16 13.33 0.28
C THR A 144 -5.61 13.88 -1.03
N VAL A 145 -4.34 14.30 -1.04
CA VAL A 145 -3.69 14.83 -2.24
C VAL A 145 -3.47 13.76 -3.30
N GLN A 146 -3.08 12.54 -2.88
CA GLN A 146 -2.98 11.40 -3.79
C GLN A 146 -4.33 11.06 -4.42
N ILE A 147 -5.42 11.06 -3.64
CA ILE A 147 -6.77 10.84 -4.16
C ILE A 147 -7.12 11.93 -5.17
N PHE A 148 -6.86 13.20 -4.84
CA PHE A 148 -7.12 14.31 -5.75
C PHE A 148 -6.37 14.15 -7.08
N PHE A 149 -5.05 13.90 -7.06
CA PHE A 149 -4.29 13.70 -8.29
C PHE A 149 -4.70 12.44 -9.05
N SER A 150 -5.16 11.39 -8.36
CA SER A 150 -5.71 10.21 -9.03
C SER A 150 -7.04 10.50 -9.73
N LEU A 151 -7.93 11.30 -9.13
CA LEU A 151 -9.17 11.73 -9.76
C LEU A 151 -8.91 12.67 -10.94
N LEU A 152 -7.99 13.62 -10.77
CA LEU A 152 -7.55 14.49 -11.87
C LEU A 152 -6.99 13.67 -13.04
N TYR A 153 -6.16 12.67 -12.75
CA TYR A 153 -5.60 11.76 -13.75
C TYR A 153 -6.69 11.00 -14.53
N LEU A 154 -7.74 10.53 -13.85
CA LEU A 154 -8.89 9.89 -14.49
C LEU A 154 -9.70 10.84 -15.36
N VAL A 155 -9.94 12.07 -14.89
CA VAL A 155 -10.66 13.09 -15.66
C VAL A 155 -9.88 13.42 -16.93
N LEU A 156 -8.57 13.64 -16.82
CA LEU A 156 -7.70 13.89 -17.98
C LEU A 156 -7.71 12.70 -18.95
N TYR A 157 -7.59 11.47 -18.45
CA TYR A 157 -7.70 10.27 -19.28
C TYR A 157 -9.04 10.21 -20.04
N THR A 158 -10.13 10.49 -19.33
CA THR A 158 -11.49 10.48 -19.89
C THR A 158 -11.67 11.57 -20.96
N ILE A 159 -11.03 12.72 -20.79
CA ILE A 159 -11.00 13.77 -21.83
C ILE A 159 -10.23 13.24 -23.05
N VAL A 160 -8.99 12.76 -22.85
CA VAL A 160 -8.12 12.29 -23.95
C VAL A 160 -8.76 11.18 -24.77
N ILE A 161 -9.42 10.20 -24.13
CA ILE A 161 -10.06 9.08 -24.85
C ILE A 161 -11.31 9.52 -25.62
N ASN A 162 -11.99 10.58 -25.18
CA ASN A 162 -13.18 11.11 -25.87
C ASN A 162 -12.82 12.13 -26.96
N THR A 163 -11.63 12.74 -26.90
CA THR A 163 -11.15 13.72 -27.89
C THR A 163 -10.02 13.13 -28.73
N ILE A 164 -10.32 12.05 -29.46
CA ILE A 164 -9.36 11.42 -30.37
C ILE A 164 -9.13 12.34 -31.57
N ASN A 165 -7.91 12.86 -31.72
CA ASN A 165 -7.54 13.73 -32.84
C ASN A 165 -7.19 12.88 -34.08
N PRO A 166 -7.94 12.97 -35.20
CA PRO A 166 -7.66 12.23 -36.42
C PRO A 166 -6.31 12.63 -37.06
N SER A 167 -5.87 13.86 -36.83
CA SER A 167 -4.63 14.43 -37.38
C SER A 167 -3.38 13.80 -36.74
N GLY A 168 -3.53 13.13 -35.59
CA GLY A 168 -2.45 12.40 -34.93
C GLY A 168 -1.35 13.29 -34.37
N ASP A 169 -1.66 14.54 -34.05
CA ASP A 169 -0.78 15.47 -33.34
C ASP A 169 -0.98 15.35 -31.82
N LEU A 170 0.07 15.66 -31.05
CA LEU A 170 0.01 15.66 -29.59
C LEU A 170 -0.82 16.84 -29.09
N ASP A 171 -1.95 16.52 -28.47
CA ASP A 171 -2.74 17.52 -27.76
C ASP A 171 -2.09 17.91 -26.43
N ILE A 172 -2.38 19.13 -25.96
CA ILE A 172 -1.88 19.63 -24.67
C ILE A 172 -2.38 18.73 -23.53
N VAL A 173 -3.64 18.28 -23.58
CA VAL A 173 -4.22 17.41 -22.54
C VAL A 173 -3.52 16.04 -22.51
N GLU A 174 -3.22 15.49 -23.68
CA GLU A 174 -2.45 14.25 -23.82
C GLU A 174 -1.02 14.41 -23.29
N GLY A 175 -0.37 15.54 -23.59
CA GLY A 175 0.93 15.88 -23.02
C GLY A 175 0.92 15.93 -21.48
N ILE A 176 -0.10 16.58 -20.89
CA ILE A 176 -0.26 16.61 -19.43
C ILE A 176 -0.47 15.20 -18.88
N LEU A 177 -1.30 14.38 -19.52
CA LEU A 177 -1.54 12.98 -19.12
C LEU A 177 -0.21 12.21 -19.08
N TYR A 178 0.60 12.26 -20.13
CA TYR A 178 1.88 11.56 -20.18
C TYR A 178 2.90 12.09 -19.16
N ILE A 179 2.95 13.40 -18.93
CA ILE A 179 3.79 13.98 -17.86
C ILE A 179 3.35 13.47 -16.50
N MET A 180 2.04 13.41 -16.24
CA MET A 180 1.52 12.83 -15.00
C MET A 180 1.86 11.35 -14.88
N THR A 181 1.71 10.57 -15.95
CA THR A 181 2.12 9.16 -15.99
C THR A 181 3.60 9.01 -15.64
N LEU A 182 4.47 9.85 -16.19
CA LEU A 182 5.91 9.83 -15.89
C LEU A 182 6.16 10.07 -14.39
N GLY A 183 5.45 11.02 -13.78
CA GLY A 183 5.51 11.26 -12.34
C GLY A 183 5.15 10.02 -11.52
N PHE A 184 4.07 9.35 -11.89
CA PHE A 184 3.66 8.09 -11.24
C PHE A 184 4.66 6.95 -11.46
N VAL A 185 5.23 6.82 -12.67
CA VAL A 185 6.27 5.81 -12.97
C VAL A 185 7.51 6.05 -12.12
N CYS A 186 8.00 7.29 -12.03
CA CYS A 186 9.16 7.63 -11.20
C CYS A 186 8.92 7.34 -9.71
N ASP A 187 7.71 7.64 -9.21
CA ASP A 187 7.33 7.36 -7.82
C ASP A 187 7.31 5.84 -7.53
N GLU A 188 6.68 5.06 -8.40
CA GLU A 188 6.69 3.59 -8.29
C GLU A 188 8.10 3.00 -8.38
N PHE A 189 8.92 3.50 -9.30
CA PHE A 189 10.30 3.07 -9.45
C PHE A 189 11.15 3.36 -8.20
N ALA A 190 10.98 4.56 -7.61
CA ALA A 190 11.67 4.92 -6.38
C ALA A 190 11.27 4.02 -5.20
N LYS A 191 9.97 3.72 -5.04
CA LYS A 191 9.48 2.78 -4.02
C LYS A 191 10.02 1.37 -4.24
N PHE A 192 10.01 0.91 -5.49
CA PHE A 192 10.54 -0.39 -5.86
C PHE A 192 12.04 -0.50 -5.52
N TRP A 193 12.81 0.55 -5.79
CA TRP A 193 14.24 0.60 -5.48
C TRP A 193 14.51 0.56 -3.96
N LYS A 194 13.73 1.30 -3.16
CA LYS A 194 13.91 1.37 -1.69
C LYS A 194 13.50 0.09 -0.97
N VAL A 195 12.35 -0.48 -1.33
CA VAL A 195 11.74 -1.61 -0.61
C VAL A 195 12.16 -2.96 -1.20
N GLY A 196 12.50 -3.01 -2.49
CA GLY A 196 12.87 -4.22 -3.20
C GLY A 196 11.70 -5.21 -3.33
N ARG A 197 11.97 -6.50 -3.11
CA ARG A 197 10.99 -7.60 -3.34
C ARG A 197 9.73 -7.49 -2.49
N PHE A 198 9.81 -6.89 -1.31
CA PHE A 198 8.66 -6.72 -0.41
C PHE A 198 7.65 -5.69 -0.93
N TYR A 199 8.00 -4.93 -1.98
CA TYR A 199 7.08 -4.01 -2.65
C TYR A 199 6.04 -4.73 -3.51
N PHE A 200 6.31 -5.97 -3.94
CA PHE A 200 5.38 -6.69 -4.83
C PHE A 200 4.10 -7.07 -4.10
N GLY A 201 3.05 -6.29 -4.33
CA GLY A 201 1.67 -6.58 -3.96
C GLY A 201 0.77 -6.59 -5.20
N PHE A 202 -0.42 -7.20 -5.09
CA PHE A 202 -1.40 -7.28 -6.17
C PHE A 202 -1.70 -5.91 -6.79
N TRP A 203 -1.99 -4.93 -5.95
CA TRP A 203 -2.32 -3.57 -6.37
C TRP A 203 -1.16 -2.81 -6.99
N ASN A 204 0.05 -3.06 -6.50
CA ASN A 204 1.26 -2.47 -7.07
C ASN A 204 1.53 -3.06 -8.46
N ALA A 205 1.30 -4.37 -8.65
CA ALA A 205 1.38 -5.00 -9.96
C ALA A 205 0.29 -4.49 -10.93
N PHE A 206 -0.92 -4.27 -10.44
CA PHE A 206 -2.02 -3.68 -11.21
C PHE A 206 -1.68 -2.27 -11.69
N ASN A 207 -1.24 -1.39 -10.79
CA ASN A 207 -0.81 -0.03 -11.14
C ASN A 207 0.41 -0.03 -12.07
N SER A 208 1.40 -0.90 -11.83
CA SER A 208 2.59 -1.02 -12.69
C SER A 208 2.21 -1.43 -14.12
N THR A 209 1.27 -2.37 -14.26
CA THR A 209 0.76 -2.81 -15.57
C THR A 209 0.06 -1.68 -16.31
N LEU A 210 -0.78 -0.89 -15.60
CA LEU A 210 -1.38 0.33 -16.16
C LEU A 210 -0.29 1.27 -16.69
N TYR A 211 0.74 1.58 -15.90
CA TYR A 211 1.79 2.49 -16.34
C TYR A 211 2.61 1.95 -17.50
N ILE A 212 2.90 0.65 -17.55
CA ILE A 212 3.58 0.00 -18.67
C ILE A 212 2.79 0.16 -19.97
N LEU A 213 1.47 -0.06 -19.94
CA LEU A 213 0.61 0.11 -21.12
C LEU A 213 0.63 1.56 -21.63
N LEU A 214 0.65 2.54 -20.73
CA LEU A 214 0.72 3.96 -21.08
C LEU A 214 2.09 4.35 -21.64
N VAL A 215 3.19 3.79 -21.09
CA VAL A 215 4.53 3.98 -21.63
C VAL A 215 4.63 3.39 -23.03
N ILE A 216 4.05 2.21 -23.28
CA ILE A 216 3.99 1.61 -24.62
C ILE A 216 3.20 2.51 -25.57
N SER A 217 2.03 2.99 -25.16
CA SER A 217 1.22 3.94 -25.93
C SER A 217 2.02 5.21 -26.28
N PHE A 218 2.75 5.78 -25.32
CA PHE A 218 3.59 6.96 -25.52
C PHE A 218 4.76 6.70 -26.48
N ILE A 219 5.46 5.58 -26.35
CA ILE A 219 6.56 5.20 -27.25
C ILE A 219 6.03 5.06 -28.68
N LEU A 220 4.90 4.38 -28.86
CA LEU A 220 4.26 4.24 -30.17
C LEU A 220 3.86 5.61 -30.76
N ARG A 221 3.44 6.55 -29.91
CA ARG A 221 3.13 7.92 -30.33
C ARG A 221 4.37 8.66 -30.82
N ILE A 222 5.49 8.58 -30.10
CA ILE A 222 6.77 9.17 -30.54
C ILE A 222 7.23 8.55 -31.86
N VAL A 223 7.13 7.22 -32.00
CA VAL A 223 7.49 6.51 -33.23
C VAL A 223 6.63 6.98 -34.41
N ALA A 224 5.33 7.18 -34.20
CA ALA A 224 4.42 7.70 -35.23
C ALA A 224 4.84 9.11 -35.71
N LEU A 225 5.19 10.00 -34.78
CA LEU A 225 5.59 11.38 -35.08
C LEU A 225 6.99 11.48 -35.72
N THR A 226 7.90 10.58 -35.37
CA THR A 226 9.27 10.60 -35.90
C THR A 226 9.34 10.10 -37.35
N ARG A 227 8.37 9.30 -37.79
CA ARG A 227 8.43 8.63 -39.10
C ARG A 227 8.08 9.52 -40.28
N SER A 228 7.05 10.35 -40.14
CA SER A 228 6.71 11.30 -41.19
C SER A 228 6.04 12.55 -40.61
N PRO A 229 6.43 13.74 -41.08
CA PRO A 229 5.75 14.98 -40.74
C PRO A 229 4.37 15.09 -41.41
N ASP A 230 4.10 14.34 -42.49
CA ASP A 230 2.79 14.38 -43.15
C ASP A 230 1.74 13.60 -42.35
N SER A 231 0.57 14.21 -42.20
CA SER A 231 -0.59 13.65 -41.51
C SER A 231 -1.27 12.52 -42.29
N GLY A 232 -1.04 12.45 -43.61
CA GLY A 232 -1.70 11.49 -44.51
C GLY A 232 -1.03 10.12 -44.62
N ASP A 233 0.13 9.90 -44.00
CA ASP A 233 0.89 8.67 -44.21
C ASP A 233 0.27 7.45 -43.51
N ALA A 234 0.06 6.38 -44.29
CA ALA A 234 -0.60 5.15 -43.83
C ALA A 234 0.12 4.49 -42.63
N GLU A 235 1.45 4.57 -42.57
CA GLU A 235 2.22 4.03 -41.44
C GLU A 235 2.02 4.86 -40.16
N ARG A 236 1.97 6.20 -40.26
CA ARG A 236 1.71 7.09 -39.12
C ARG A 236 0.32 6.83 -38.55
N ILE A 237 -0.68 6.69 -39.41
CA ILE A 237 -2.06 6.35 -39.03
C ILE A 237 -2.09 5.00 -38.29
N ARG A 238 -1.37 3.98 -38.79
CA ARG A 238 -1.31 2.66 -38.15
C ARG A 238 -0.71 2.71 -36.74
N PHE A 239 0.42 3.39 -36.56
CA PHE A 239 1.04 3.52 -35.23
C PHE A 239 0.20 4.37 -34.26
N ASN A 240 -0.45 5.42 -34.76
CA ASN A 240 -1.40 6.20 -33.98
C ASN A 240 -2.61 5.37 -33.54
N ALA A 241 -3.20 4.58 -34.43
CA ALA A 241 -4.30 3.68 -34.08
C ALA A 241 -3.87 2.65 -33.04
N LEU A 242 -2.67 2.07 -33.17
CA LEU A 242 -2.14 1.12 -32.18
C LEU A 242 -1.92 1.78 -30.82
N SER A 243 -1.34 2.98 -30.78
CA SER A 243 -1.16 3.76 -29.55
C SER A 243 -2.49 4.03 -28.84
N TYR A 244 -3.52 4.43 -29.59
CA TYR A 244 -4.87 4.63 -29.04
C TYR A 244 -5.52 3.32 -28.58
N ASN A 245 -5.30 2.20 -29.28
CA ASN A 245 -5.79 0.90 -28.84
C ASN A 245 -5.19 0.47 -27.50
N PHE A 246 -3.89 0.70 -27.28
CA PHE A 246 -3.26 0.45 -25.98
C PHE A 246 -3.79 1.38 -24.88
N LEU A 247 -4.01 2.66 -25.21
CA LEU A 247 -4.63 3.61 -24.29
C LEU A 247 -6.06 3.17 -23.92
N ALA A 248 -6.88 2.79 -24.89
CA ALA A 248 -8.25 2.30 -24.68
C ALA A 248 -8.28 0.98 -23.90
N PHE A 249 -7.35 0.06 -24.18
CA PHE A 249 -7.22 -1.21 -23.45
C PHE A 249 -6.94 -1.00 -21.96
N SER A 250 -6.28 0.11 -21.60
CA SER A 250 -6.00 0.46 -20.21
C SER A 250 -7.20 1.06 -19.45
N ALA A 251 -8.35 1.33 -20.13
CA ALA A 251 -9.51 1.98 -19.51
C ALA A 251 -10.00 1.29 -18.23
N PRO A 252 -10.19 -0.05 -18.20
CA PRO A 252 -10.66 -0.71 -16.98
C PRO A 252 -9.67 -0.55 -15.81
N MET A 253 -8.39 -0.37 -16.11
CA MET A 253 -7.35 -0.20 -15.09
C MET A 253 -7.36 1.20 -14.47
N PHE A 254 -7.66 2.24 -15.26
CA PHE A 254 -7.90 3.59 -14.74
C PHE A 254 -9.08 3.63 -13.77
N TRP A 255 -10.20 3.00 -14.14
CA TRP A 255 -11.38 2.92 -13.27
C TRP A 255 -11.13 2.01 -12.06
N GLY A 256 -10.47 0.87 -12.26
CA GLY A 256 -10.08 -0.05 -11.19
C GLY A 256 -9.17 0.62 -10.14
N ARG A 257 -8.35 1.59 -10.56
CA ARG A 257 -7.53 2.39 -9.64
C ARG A 257 -8.37 3.29 -8.70
N ILE A 258 -9.61 3.63 -9.01
CA ILE A 258 -10.47 4.34 -8.03
C ILE A 258 -10.81 3.42 -6.86
N LEU A 259 -11.06 2.14 -7.13
CA LEU A 259 -11.40 1.14 -6.10
C LEU A 259 -10.31 1.11 -5.02
N LEU A 260 -9.06 1.31 -5.40
CA LEU A 260 -7.91 1.38 -4.49
C LEU A 260 -7.97 2.50 -3.46
N TYR A 261 -8.67 3.59 -3.75
CA TYR A 261 -8.78 4.74 -2.85
C TYR A 261 -10.08 4.74 -2.06
N LEU A 262 -11.07 3.94 -2.50
CA LEU A 262 -12.31 3.70 -1.76
C LEU A 262 -12.07 2.88 -0.50
N ASP A 263 -10.92 2.22 -0.36
CA ASP A 263 -10.46 1.57 0.87
C ASP A 263 -10.43 2.50 2.10
N THR A 264 -10.42 3.83 1.88
CA THR A 264 -10.56 4.84 2.94
C THR A 264 -11.93 4.73 3.65
N PHE A 265 -12.93 4.20 2.96
CA PHE A 265 -14.24 3.91 3.52
C PHE A 265 -14.27 2.49 4.05
N ARG A 266 -14.61 2.35 5.33
CA ARG A 266 -14.81 1.08 6.04
C ARG A 266 -15.45 -0.05 5.24
N PHE A 267 -16.62 0.22 4.66
CA PHE A 267 -17.39 -0.77 3.90
C PHE A 267 -16.60 -1.32 2.70
N PHE A 268 -16.01 -0.43 1.91
CA PHE A 268 -15.22 -0.81 0.74
C PHE A 268 -13.86 -1.38 1.14
N GLY A 269 -13.22 -0.86 2.20
CA GLY A 269 -11.96 -1.37 2.73
C GLY A 269 -12.07 -2.82 3.15
N ALA A 270 -13.09 -3.18 3.95
CA ALA A 270 -13.36 -4.56 4.34
C ALA A 270 -13.61 -5.46 3.11
N MET A 271 -14.43 -5.00 2.15
CA MET A 271 -14.70 -5.74 0.91
C MET A 271 -13.45 -5.98 0.06
N LEU A 272 -12.52 -5.02 0.01
CA LEU A 272 -11.26 -5.17 -0.73
C LEU A 272 -10.30 -6.15 -0.04
N VAL A 273 -10.33 -6.27 1.29
CA VAL A 273 -9.62 -7.35 2.00
C VAL A 273 -10.16 -8.70 1.58
N VAL A 274 -11.49 -8.84 1.65
CA VAL A 274 -12.20 -10.07 1.28
C VAL A 274 -11.78 -10.50 -0.12
N LEU A 275 -11.89 -9.59 -1.10
CA LEU A 275 -11.49 -9.85 -2.48
C LEU A 275 -10.01 -10.27 -2.59
N LYS A 276 -9.09 -9.57 -1.90
CA LYS A 276 -7.65 -9.87 -1.95
C LYS A 276 -7.31 -11.24 -1.36
N VAL A 277 -7.92 -11.60 -0.23
CA VAL A 277 -7.68 -12.90 0.43
C VAL A 277 -8.26 -14.01 -0.43
N MET A 278 -9.50 -13.86 -0.91
CA MET A 278 -10.15 -14.81 -1.81
C MET A 278 -9.33 -15.05 -3.08
N MET A 279 -8.79 -13.99 -3.70
CA MET A 279 -7.91 -14.07 -4.86
C MET A 279 -6.62 -14.85 -4.59
N LYS A 280 -6.06 -14.76 -3.39
CA LYS A 280 -4.85 -15.49 -2.99
C LYS A 280 -5.16 -16.97 -2.77
N GLU A 281 -6.28 -17.27 -2.13
CA GLU A 281 -6.71 -18.64 -1.85
C GLU A 281 -7.16 -19.38 -3.12
N SER A 282 -7.82 -18.68 -4.06
CA SER A 282 -8.24 -19.26 -5.33
C SER A 282 -7.10 -19.47 -6.33
N LEU A 283 -5.87 -19.03 -6.03
CA LEU A 283 -4.73 -19.19 -6.95
C LEU A 283 -4.43 -20.66 -7.24
N ILE A 284 -4.54 -21.55 -6.25
CA ILE A 284 -4.39 -23.00 -6.44
C ILE A 284 -5.45 -23.53 -7.41
N PHE A 285 -6.68 -23.02 -7.29
CA PHE A 285 -7.78 -23.41 -8.15
C PHE A 285 -7.59 -22.88 -9.59
N PHE A 286 -7.14 -21.63 -9.77
CA PHE A 286 -6.79 -21.11 -11.10
C PHE A 286 -5.63 -21.88 -11.75
N ALA A 287 -4.66 -22.33 -10.95
CA ALA A 287 -3.60 -23.21 -11.43
C ALA A 287 -4.14 -24.58 -11.88
N LEU A 288 -5.05 -25.18 -11.10
CA LEU A 288 -5.74 -26.42 -11.47
C LEU A 288 -6.56 -26.24 -12.76
N LEU A 289 -7.35 -25.17 -12.87
CA LEU A 289 -8.09 -24.81 -14.07
C LEU A 289 -7.16 -24.66 -15.27
N GLY A 290 -6.00 -24.02 -15.09
CA GLY A 290 -4.98 -23.89 -16.13
C GLY A 290 -4.44 -25.25 -16.62
N VAL A 291 -4.12 -26.17 -15.71
CA VAL A 291 -3.68 -27.53 -16.06
C VAL A 291 -4.76 -28.28 -16.85
N VAL A 292 -6.02 -28.17 -16.42
CA VAL A 292 -7.16 -28.78 -17.10
C VAL A 292 -7.31 -28.19 -18.51
N ILE A 293 -7.31 -26.86 -18.65
CA ILE A 293 -7.39 -26.17 -19.95
C ILE A 293 -6.25 -26.62 -20.87
N ILE A 294 -5.00 -26.70 -20.38
CA ILE A 294 -3.86 -27.14 -21.19
C ILE A 294 -4.06 -28.60 -21.66
N GLY A 295 -4.54 -29.49 -20.79
CA GLY A 295 -4.79 -30.89 -21.15
C GLY A 295 -5.87 -31.06 -22.23
N PHE A 296 -6.98 -30.32 -22.10
CA PHE A 296 -8.03 -30.32 -23.12
C PHE A 296 -7.59 -29.62 -24.41
N LEU A 297 -6.83 -28.52 -24.32
CA LEU A 297 -6.27 -27.82 -25.48
C LEU A 297 -5.34 -28.74 -26.28
N GLN A 298 -4.49 -29.50 -25.59
CA GLN A 298 -3.65 -30.51 -26.22
C GLN A 298 -4.49 -31.60 -26.91
N GLY A 299 -5.60 -32.03 -26.30
CA GLY A 299 -6.54 -32.97 -26.92
C GLY A 299 -7.17 -32.44 -28.20
N PHE A 300 -7.67 -31.19 -28.19
CA PHE A 300 -8.23 -30.54 -29.37
C PHE A 300 -7.19 -30.31 -30.47
N MET A 301 -5.99 -29.83 -30.12
CA MET A 301 -4.89 -29.67 -31.08
C MET A 301 -4.46 -31.00 -31.70
N GLY A 302 -4.48 -32.10 -30.94
CA GLY A 302 -4.19 -33.44 -31.46
C GLY A 302 -5.24 -33.92 -32.46
N MET A 303 -6.52 -33.66 -32.20
CA MET A 303 -7.61 -33.97 -33.13
C MET A 303 -7.55 -33.11 -34.40
N ASP A 304 -7.23 -31.82 -34.25
CA ASP A 304 -7.08 -30.88 -35.37
C ASP A 304 -5.99 -31.33 -36.36
N GLN A 305 -4.85 -31.81 -35.84
CA GLN A 305 -3.78 -32.37 -36.66
C GLN A 305 -4.14 -33.71 -37.32
N ALA A 306 -5.00 -34.50 -36.68
CA ALA A 306 -5.42 -35.81 -37.17
C ALA A 306 -6.49 -35.74 -38.27
N ASP A 307 -7.27 -34.65 -38.33
CA ASP A 307 -8.27 -34.41 -39.39
C ASP A 307 -8.00 -33.11 -40.17
N PRO A 308 -7.04 -33.11 -41.11
CA PRO A 308 -6.68 -31.93 -41.91
C PRO A 308 -7.82 -31.41 -42.80
N LYS A 309 -8.90 -32.20 -43.01
CA LYS A 309 -10.03 -31.81 -43.87
C LYS A 309 -10.99 -30.86 -43.16
N ASN A 310 -11.10 -30.97 -41.84
CA ASN A 310 -11.94 -30.13 -40.99
C ASN A 310 -11.09 -29.39 -39.94
N ALA A 311 -9.90 -28.95 -40.36
CA ALA A 311 -8.98 -28.24 -39.49
C ALA A 311 -9.59 -26.90 -39.04
N MET A 312 -9.56 -26.66 -37.74
CA MET A 312 -10.00 -25.43 -37.11
C MET A 312 -8.77 -24.60 -36.72
N THR A 313 -8.79 -23.30 -37.04
CA THR A 313 -7.74 -22.39 -36.58
C THR A 313 -7.58 -22.48 -35.05
N ALA A 314 -6.35 -22.63 -34.56
CA ALA A 314 -6.07 -22.72 -33.12
C ALA A 314 -6.67 -21.56 -32.31
N SER A 315 -6.85 -20.37 -32.92
CA SER A 315 -7.55 -19.23 -32.32
C SER A 315 -9.02 -19.52 -32.01
N ASN A 316 -9.71 -20.26 -32.87
CA ASN A 316 -11.12 -20.59 -32.72
C ASN A 316 -11.32 -21.65 -31.63
N ILE A 317 -10.43 -22.65 -31.56
CA ILE A 317 -10.41 -23.63 -30.46
C ILE A 317 -10.19 -22.90 -29.13
N LEU A 318 -9.17 -22.02 -29.06
CA LEU A 318 -8.86 -21.26 -27.87
C LEU A 318 -10.02 -20.32 -27.46
N GLN A 319 -10.67 -19.68 -28.44
CA GLN A 319 -11.83 -18.83 -28.20
C GLN A 319 -13.02 -19.63 -27.67
N GLY A 320 -13.32 -20.79 -28.25
CA GLY A 320 -14.37 -21.69 -27.78
C GLY A 320 -14.12 -22.16 -26.34
N MET A 321 -12.87 -22.55 -26.03
CA MET A 321 -12.48 -22.93 -24.67
C MET A 321 -12.61 -21.76 -23.68
N ALA A 322 -12.16 -20.56 -24.07
CA ALA A 322 -12.28 -19.36 -23.25
C ALA A 322 -13.76 -19.00 -22.98
N ASN A 323 -14.61 -19.10 -23.99
CA ASN A 323 -16.05 -18.84 -23.86
C ASN A 323 -16.72 -19.80 -22.88
N SER A 324 -16.36 -21.10 -22.87
CA SER A 324 -16.88 -22.05 -21.88
C SER A 324 -16.44 -21.72 -20.45
N VAL A 325 -15.20 -21.24 -20.26
CA VAL A 325 -14.74 -20.76 -18.94
C VAL A 325 -15.55 -19.55 -18.50
N MET A 326 -15.92 -18.68 -19.43
CA MET A 326 -16.81 -17.52 -19.21
C MET A 326 -18.31 -17.88 -19.12
N GLN A 327 -18.65 -19.17 -18.90
CA GLN A 327 -20.02 -19.67 -18.81
C GLN A 327 -20.89 -19.48 -20.07
N SER A 328 -20.27 -19.35 -21.25
CA SER A 328 -20.98 -19.18 -22.52
C SER A 328 -20.44 -20.15 -23.59
N PRO A 329 -20.57 -21.47 -23.39
CA PRO A 329 -20.07 -22.46 -24.35
C PRO A 329 -20.80 -22.36 -25.69
N ASP A 330 -20.05 -22.31 -26.78
CA ASP A 330 -20.60 -22.46 -28.13
C ASP A 330 -20.39 -23.90 -28.62
N PHE A 331 -21.48 -24.68 -28.68
CA PHE A 331 -21.44 -26.06 -29.14
C PHE A 331 -21.48 -26.18 -30.67
N GLY A 332 -22.01 -25.18 -31.39
CA GLY A 332 -22.17 -25.24 -32.85
C GLY A 332 -20.82 -25.31 -33.55
N VAL A 333 -19.85 -24.57 -33.01
CA VAL A 333 -18.46 -24.52 -33.50
C VAL A 333 -17.75 -25.89 -33.43
N PHE A 334 -18.12 -26.74 -32.47
CA PHE A 334 -17.49 -28.06 -32.27
C PHE A 334 -18.31 -29.24 -32.79
N GLN A 335 -19.51 -29.03 -33.34
CA GLN A 335 -20.35 -30.10 -33.88
C GLN A 335 -19.74 -30.77 -35.11
N GLU A 336 -19.14 -29.98 -36.00
CA GLU A 336 -18.50 -30.46 -37.23
C GLU A 336 -17.02 -30.79 -37.02
N PHE A 337 -16.42 -30.31 -35.93
CA PHE A 337 -15.01 -30.54 -35.60
C PHE A 337 -14.78 -31.99 -35.12
N ALA A 338 -13.99 -32.75 -35.89
CA ALA A 338 -13.55 -34.11 -35.56
C ALA A 338 -14.70 -35.01 -35.04
N ALA A 339 -15.85 -34.97 -35.72
CA ALA A 339 -17.02 -35.74 -35.32
C ALA A 339 -16.76 -37.26 -35.34
N PRO A 340 -17.18 -38.03 -34.33
CA PRO A 340 -18.00 -37.65 -33.16
C PRO A 340 -17.20 -37.28 -31.90
N PHE A 341 -15.87 -37.41 -31.91
CA PHE A 341 -15.05 -37.30 -30.70
C PHE A 341 -14.81 -35.85 -30.25
N GLY A 342 -14.74 -34.89 -31.18
CA GLY A 342 -14.51 -33.48 -30.86
C GLY A 342 -15.62 -32.88 -29.99
N ILE A 343 -16.88 -33.04 -30.43
CA ILE A 343 -18.05 -32.56 -29.66
C ILE A 343 -18.18 -33.27 -28.30
N LEU A 344 -17.90 -34.58 -28.24
CA LEU A 344 -17.94 -35.35 -27.00
C LEU A 344 -16.88 -34.87 -26.01
N LEU A 345 -15.65 -34.65 -26.46
CA LEU A 345 -14.58 -34.08 -25.64
C LEU A 345 -14.94 -32.68 -25.14
N TYR A 346 -15.59 -31.87 -25.97
CA TYR A 346 -16.07 -30.54 -25.59
C TYR A 346 -17.20 -30.55 -24.56
N TYR A 347 -18.11 -31.54 -24.62
CA TYR A 347 -19.08 -31.76 -23.55
C TYR A 347 -18.41 -32.13 -22.22
N PHE A 348 -17.39 -33.00 -22.24
CA PHE A 348 -16.63 -33.33 -21.04
C PHE A 348 -15.89 -32.12 -20.47
N PHE A 349 -15.22 -31.35 -21.34
CA PHE A 349 -14.56 -30.10 -20.95
C PHE A 349 -15.53 -29.13 -20.27
N THR A 350 -16.66 -28.89 -20.92
CA THR A 350 -17.75 -28.03 -20.43
C THR A 350 -18.28 -28.50 -19.08
N PHE A 351 -18.53 -29.81 -18.91
CA PHE A 351 -18.97 -30.39 -17.66
C PHE A 351 -17.94 -30.20 -16.54
N VAL A 352 -16.67 -30.51 -16.80
CA VAL A 352 -15.60 -30.38 -15.81
C VAL A 352 -15.42 -28.92 -15.39
N VAL A 353 -15.38 -27.98 -16.34
CA VAL A 353 -15.16 -26.56 -16.05
C VAL A 353 -16.37 -25.89 -15.40
N MET A 354 -17.56 -25.99 -16.00
CA MET A 354 -18.71 -25.24 -15.50
C MET A 354 -19.45 -25.92 -14.35
N VAL A 355 -19.56 -27.25 -14.36
CA VAL A 355 -20.36 -27.97 -13.35
C VAL A 355 -19.51 -28.31 -12.13
N ILE A 356 -18.27 -28.80 -12.33
CA ILE A 356 -17.43 -29.21 -11.21
C ILE A 356 -16.61 -28.04 -10.69
N LEU A 357 -15.67 -27.56 -11.50
CA LEU A 357 -14.69 -26.55 -11.10
C LEU A 357 -15.39 -25.28 -10.63
N LEU A 358 -16.23 -24.66 -11.45
CA LEU A 358 -16.80 -23.35 -11.14
C LEU A 358 -17.72 -23.35 -9.90
N ASN A 359 -18.51 -24.41 -9.69
CA ASN A 359 -19.32 -24.55 -8.48
C ASN A 359 -18.47 -24.72 -7.21
N ILE A 360 -17.35 -25.45 -7.30
CA ILE A 360 -16.38 -25.53 -6.19
C ILE A 360 -15.77 -24.16 -5.92
N LEU A 361 -15.44 -23.39 -6.95
CA LEU A 361 -14.91 -22.03 -6.79
C LEU A 361 -15.91 -21.11 -6.08
N ILE A 362 -17.19 -21.15 -6.48
CA ILE A 362 -18.26 -20.38 -5.83
C ILE A 362 -18.41 -20.80 -4.36
N ALA A 363 -18.36 -22.11 -4.07
CA ALA A 363 -18.47 -22.62 -2.70
C ALA A 363 -17.31 -22.13 -1.82
N LEU A 364 -16.07 -22.20 -2.32
CA LEU A 364 -14.89 -21.68 -1.63
C LEU A 364 -14.99 -20.17 -1.41
N TYR A 365 -15.46 -19.43 -2.41
CA TYR A 365 -15.66 -18.00 -2.30
C TYR A 365 -16.71 -17.61 -1.28
N ASN A 366 -17.81 -18.34 -1.18
CA ASN A 366 -18.83 -18.10 -0.15
C ASN A 366 -18.28 -18.37 1.27
N SER A 367 -17.53 -19.46 1.45
CA SER A 367 -16.92 -19.78 2.75
C SER A 367 -15.91 -18.71 3.18
N ALA A 368 -14.98 -18.35 2.29
CA ALA A 368 -13.97 -17.33 2.57
C ALA A 368 -14.62 -15.94 2.81
N TYR A 369 -15.71 -15.62 2.10
CA TYR A 369 -16.46 -14.40 2.34
C TYR A 369 -17.08 -14.37 3.74
N GLU A 370 -17.68 -15.47 4.20
CA GLU A 370 -18.28 -15.57 5.54
C GLU A 370 -17.22 -15.41 6.65
N ASP A 371 -16.08 -16.10 6.52
CA ASP A 371 -14.98 -16.04 7.49
C ASP A 371 -14.42 -14.60 7.64
N ILE A 372 -14.21 -13.90 6.53
CA ILE A 372 -13.62 -12.56 6.56
C ILE A 372 -14.66 -11.51 6.98
N THR A 373 -15.92 -11.64 6.57
CA THR A 373 -16.96 -10.70 6.99
C THR A 373 -17.29 -10.81 8.47
N GLY A 374 -17.11 -12.00 9.08
CA GLY A 374 -17.18 -12.19 10.54
C GLY A 374 -16.18 -11.34 11.33
N ASN A 375 -14.97 -11.12 10.77
CA ASN A 375 -13.88 -10.34 11.38
C ASN A 375 -13.60 -9.00 10.68
N ALA A 376 -14.56 -8.45 9.93
CA ALA A 376 -14.37 -7.25 9.10
C ALA A 376 -13.87 -6.01 9.88
N ILE A 377 -14.16 -5.93 11.19
CA ILE A 377 -13.65 -4.85 12.07
C ILE A 377 -12.14 -4.95 12.22
N ASP A 378 -11.65 -6.12 12.60
CA ASP A 378 -10.24 -6.33 12.90
C ASP A 378 -9.39 -6.20 11.63
N GLU A 379 -9.89 -6.75 10.52
CA GLU A 379 -9.25 -6.63 9.20
C GLU A 379 -9.15 -5.17 8.73
N TYR A 380 -10.21 -4.39 8.92
CA TYR A 380 -10.15 -2.97 8.61
C TYR A 380 -9.12 -2.24 9.51
N MET A 381 -9.08 -2.52 10.80
CA MET A 381 -8.15 -1.84 11.71
C MET A 381 -6.70 -2.19 11.39
N ALA A 382 -6.43 -3.45 11.03
CA ALA A 382 -5.12 -3.88 10.54
C ALA A 382 -4.73 -3.17 9.24
N LEU A 383 -5.66 -3.06 8.28
CA LEU A 383 -5.44 -2.29 7.06
C LEU A 383 -5.19 -0.80 7.34
N PHE A 384 -5.99 -0.20 8.21
CA PHE A 384 -5.87 1.21 8.56
C PHE A 384 -4.51 1.49 9.22
N ALA A 385 -4.08 0.61 10.12
CA ALA A 385 -2.75 0.67 10.74
C ALA A 385 -1.65 0.53 9.71
N GLN A 386 -1.72 -0.50 8.85
CA GLN A 386 -0.75 -0.74 7.79
C GLN A 386 -0.65 0.47 6.85
N ARG A 387 -1.78 1.02 6.41
CA ARG A 387 -1.84 2.19 5.54
C ARG A 387 -1.27 3.43 6.22
N THR A 388 -1.64 3.68 7.47
CA THR A 388 -1.13 4.82 8.23
C THR A 388 0.39 4.76 8.31
N LEU A 389 0.96 3.60 8.64
CA LEU A 389 2.40 3.40 8.72
C LEU A 389 3.11 3.50 7.36
N GLN A 390 2.46 3.13 6.25
CA GLN A 390 3.01 3.31 4.90
C GLN A 390 3.20 4.79 4.53
N PHE A 391 2.39 5.68 5.08
CA PHE A 391 2.53 7.12 4.86
C PHE A 391 3.52 7.79 5.84
N VAL A 392 3.88 7.12 6.94
CA VAL A 392 4.93 7.60 7.84
C VAL A 392 6.27 7.37 7.16
N ARG A 393 6.83 8.45 6.61
CA ARG A 393 8.16 8.45 6.00
C ARG A 393 9.23 8.84 7.04
N ALA A 394 10.47 8.49 6.71
CA ALA A 394 11.62 8.93 7.49
C ALA A 394 11.73 10.48 7.48
N PRO A 395 12.16 11.09 8.60
CA PRO A 395 12.16 12.55 8.77
C PRO A 395 13.00 13.32 7.73
N ASP A 396 14.02 12.67 7.17
CA ASP A 396 14.96 13.29 6.23
C ASP A 396 14.45 13.33 4.77
N GLU A 397 13.30 12.71 4.48
CA GLU A 397 12.76 12.62 3.13
C GLU A 397 11.63 13.63 2.92
N ASN A 398 11.82 14.53 1.95
CA ASN A 398 10.79 15.50 1.59
C ASN A 398 9.65 14.81 0.84
N VAL A 399 8.41 15.20 1.15
CA VAL A 399 7.23 14.50 0.65
C VAL A 399 6.72 15.21 -0.60
N PHE A 400 7.31 14.90 -1.74
CA PHE A 400 6.70 15.23 -3.03
C PHE A 400 5.75 14.13 -3.46
N ILE A 401 4.49 14.51 -3.63
CA ILE A 401 3.42 13.60 -4.03
C ILE A 401 3.35 13.59 -5.56
N ALA A 402 3.36 12.40 -6.17
CA ALA A 402 3.20 12.26 -7.62
C ALA A 402 1.89 12.92 -8.10
N PRO A 403 1.89 13.66 -9.22
CA PRO A 403 2.94 13.78 -10.24
C PRO A 403 3.97 14.90 -10.01
N LEU A 404 3.83 15.68 -8.93
CA LEU A 404 4.68 16.85 -8.66
C LEU A 404 6.11 16.47 -8.23
N ASN A 405 6.34 15.19 -7.93
CA ASN A 405 7.67 14.61 -7.68
C ASN A 405 8.67 14.80 -8.84
N LEU A 406 8.19 15.01 -10.07
CA LEU A 406 9.08 15.35 -11.20
C LEU A 406 9.83 16.66 -10.96
N ILE A 407 9.21 17.63 -10.28
CA ILE A 407 9.86 18.90 -9.95
C ILE A 407 11.01 18.66 -8.97
N GLU A 408 10.82 17.80 -7.99
CA GLU A 408 11.89 17.42 -7.08
C GLU A 408 13.03 16.74 -7.83
N ILE A 409 12.73 15.73 -8.64
CA ILE A 409 13.76 14.94 -9.35
C ILE A 409 14.54 15.82 -10.34
N PHE A 410 13.84 16.53 -11.22
CA PHE A 410 14.48 17.24 -12.34
C PHE A 410 14.96 18.65 -11.98
N LEU A 411 14.25 19.37 -11.10
CA LEU A 411 14.58 20.77 -10.79
C LEU A 411 15.29 20.95 -9.44
N LEU A 412 15.24 19.98 -8.52
CA LEU A 412 15.91 20.09 -7.22
C LEU A 412 17.08 19.12 -7.06
N ILE A 413 16.83 17.83 -7.16
CA ILE A 413 17.79 16.75 -6.91
C ILE A 413 18.94 16.81 -7.94
N ILE A 414 18.63 16.64 -9.23
CA ILE A 414 19.65 16.59 -10.29
C ILE A 414 20.57 17.84 -10.31
N PRO A 415 20.04 19.09 -10.25
CA PRO A 415 20.90 20.27 -10.35
C PRO A 415 21.54 20.72 -9.03
N PHE A 416 20.86 20.58 -7.87
CA PHE A 416 21.30 21.25 -6.63
C PHE A 416 21.83 20.32 -5.54
N GLU A 417 21.47 19.03 -5.54
CA GLU A 417 21.92 18.11 -4.49
C GLU A 417 23.44 17.98 -4.45
N TRP A 418 24.10 17.98 -5.61
CA TRP A 418 25.54 17.80 -5.69
C TRP A 418 26.34 19.05 -5.30
N TRP A 419 25.73 20.24 -5.38
CA TRP A 419 26.45 21.52 -5.28
C TRP A 419 26.12 22.30 -4.01
N LEU A 420 24.98 22.03 -3.36
CA LEU A 420 24.47 22.83 -2.25
C LEU A 420 24.63 22.12 -0.90
N PRO A 421 25.08 22.81 0.17
CA PRO A 421 25.09 22.23 1.52
C PRO A 421 23.67 21.90 2.02
N SER A 422 23.52 20.81 2.79
CA SER A 422 22.23 20.26 3.23
C SER A 422 21.26 21.29 3.83
N ALA A 423 21.75 22.18 4.70
CA ALA A 423 20.91 23.20 5.36
C ALA A 423 20.40 24.32 4.41
N ARG A 424 21.04 24.52 3.26
CA ARG A 424 20.54 25.43 2.21
C ARG A 424 19.60 24.70 1.26
N TYR A 425 19.88 23.42 1.00
CA TYR A 425 19.02 22.56 0.17
C TYR A 425 17.65 22.38 0.82
N GLU A 426 17.62 22.10 2.11
CA GLU A 426 16.38 21.97 2.88
C GLU A 426 15.54 23.26 2.85
N ARG A 427 16.17 24.44 3.00
CA ARG A 427 15.49 25.74 2.88
C ARG A 427 14.92 25.98 1.50
N LEU A 428 15.69 25.72 0.44
CA LEU A 428 15.22 25.85 -0.93
C LEU A 428 14.02 24.94 -1.18
N ASN A 429 14.11 23.69 -0.72
CA ASN A 429 13.04 22.72 -0.84
C ASN A 429 11.77 23.17 -0.11
N HIS A 430 11.91 23.68 1.11
CA HIS A 430 10.80 24.25 1.89
C HIS A 430 10.07 25.38 1.14
N TYR A 431 10.80 26.28 0.50
CA TYR A 431 10.18 27.34 -0.32
C TYR A 431 9.46 26.78 -1.54
N VAL A 432 10.06 25.80 -2.22
CA VAL A 432 9.49 25.19 -3.42
C VAL A 432 8.22 24.42 -3.08
N MET A 433 8.22 23.62 -2.01
CA MET A 433 7.02 22.97 -1.48
C MET A 433 5.95 23.98 -1.09
N GLY A 434 6.32 25.07 -0.42
CA GLY A 434 5.40 26.15 -0.04
C GLY A 434 4.72 26.80 -1.25
N ILE A 435 5.44 26.98 -2.36
CA ILE A 435 4.89 27.57 -3.58
C ILE A 435 3.96 26.57 -4.29
N ILE A 436 4.44 25.35 -4.55
CA ILE A 436 3.72 24.33 -5.32
C ILE A 436 2.42 23.94 -4.61
N TYR A 437 2.50 23.71 -3.31
CA TYR A 437 1.35 23.29 -2.52
C TYR A 437 0.61 24.47 -1.87
N SER A 438 0.91 25.73 -2.23
CA SER A 438 0.26 26.90 -1.62
C SER A 438 -1.28 26.85 -1.63
N PRO A 439 -1.99 26.43 -2.71
CA PRO A 439 -3.45 26.41 -2.67
C PRO A 439 -3.99 25.37 -1.69
N LEU A 440 -3.30 24.23 -1.62
CA LEU A 440 -3.63 23.14 -0.71
C LEU A 440 -3.31 23.51 0.74
N LEU A 441 -2.17 24.15 0.99
CA LEU A 441 -1.74 24.59 2.33
C LEU A 441 -2.72 25.58 2.96
N LEU A 442 -3.36 26.43 2.14
CA LEU A 442 -4.42 27.32 2.61
C LEU A 442 -5.66 26.55 3.07
N ILE A 443 -6.02 25.47 2.36
CA ILE A 443 -7.14 24.60 2.73
C ILE A 443 -6.80 23.81 4.00
N THR A 444 -5.60 23.23 4.09
CA THR A 444 -5.18 22.48 5.29
C THR A 444 -5.10 23.39 6.50
N ALA A 445 -4.58 24.61 6.36
CA ALA A 445 -4.54 25.59 7.45
C ALA A 445 -5.94 25.98 7.93
N LEU A 446 -6.94 26.04 7.03
CA LEU A 446 -8.33 26.29 7.39
C LEU A 446 -8.87 25.13 8.24
N ILE A 447 -8.70 23.89 7.76
CA ILE A 447 -9.14 22.69 8.46
C ILE A 447 -8.49 22.60 9.85
N GLU A 448 -7.19 22.83 9.96
CA GLU A 448 -6.51 22.75 11.26
C GLU A 448 -6.87 23.87 12.20
N THR A 449 -7.15 25.07 11.70
CA THR A 449 -7.64 26.16 12.54
C THR A 449 -9.01 25.80 13.14
N LEU A 450 -9.88 25.13 12.37
CA LEU A 450 -11.16 24.64 12.88
C LEU A 450 -10.96 23.52 13.91
N ASN A 451 -10.09 22.56 13.63
CA ASN A 451 -9.76 21.48 14.55
C ASN A 451 -9.15 22.01 15.85
N ALA A 452 -8.20 22.94 15.80
CA ALA A 452 -7.56 23.55 16.96
C ALA A 452 -8.56 24.32 17.84
N ARG A 453 -9.55 24.98 17.23
CA ARG A 453 -10.66 25.62 17.97
C ARG A 453 -11.51 24.59 18.69
N ARG A 454 -11.81 23.46 18.03
CA ARG A 454 -12.56 22.35 18.61
C ARG A 454 -11.79 21.70 19.77
N ILE A 455 -10.52 21.34 19.58
CA ILE A 455 -9.67 20.78 20.64
C ILE A 455 -9.61 21.72 21.85
N ARG A 456 -9.49 23.03 21.62
CA ARG A 456 -9.51 24.02 22.71
C ARG A 456 -10.85 24.08 23.43
N LEU A 457 -11.96 23.89 22.73
CA LEU A 457 -13.28 23.81 23.33
C LEU A 457 -13.41 22.53 24.17
N ASN A 458 -13.03 21.38 23.63
CA ASN A 458 -13.08 20.08 24.31
C ASN A 458 -12.27 20.10 25.61
N ARG A 459 -11.03 20.64 25.57
CA ARG A 459 -10.20 20.82 26.76
C ARG A 459 -10.83 21.72 27.82
N ARG A 460 -11.66 22.69 27.44
CA ARG A 460 -12.42 23.54 28.38
C ARG A 460 -13.59 22.80 29.00
N LEU A 461 -14.21 21.88 28.25
CA LEU A 461 -15.31 21.03 28.70
C LEU A 461 -14.80 19.83 29.52
N GLY A 462 -13.50 19.55 29.50
CA GLY A 462 -12.91 18.38 30.14
C GLY A 462 -13.13 17.09 29.34
N GLU A 463 -13.49 17.23 28.06
CA GLU A 463 -13.68 16.14 27.11
C GLU A 463 -12.34 15.75 26.46
N GLU A 464 -12.30 14.63 25.75
CA GLU A 464 -11.07 14.19 25.11
C GLU A 464 -10.75 15.09 23.90
N ASP A 465 -9.47 15.18 23.51
CA ASP A 465 -9.09 16.01 22.35
C ASP A 465 -9.72 15.49 21.03
N ASP A 466 -10.21 14.25 21.02
CA ASP A 466 -10.88 13.60 19.91
C ASP A 466 -12.18 12.96 20.38
N ASP A 467 -13.23 13.78 20.49
CA ASP A 467 -14.56 13.33 20.93
C ASP A 467 -15.38 12.68 19.81
N ILE A 468 -14.81 12.49 18.61
CA ILE A 468 -15.51 11.75 17.55
C ILE A 468 -15.36 10.27 17.85
N LEU A 469 -16.32 9.78 18.64
CA LEU A 469 -16.58 8.36 18.83
C LEU A 469 -16.85 7.72 17.47
N GLN A 470 -15.93 6.88 17.02
CA GLN A 470 -16.11 6.15 15.76
C GLN A 470 -17.02 4.94 16.00
N GLU A 471 -17.75 4.51 14.97
CA GLU A 471 -18.70 3.37 15.04
C GLU A 471 -18.08 2.08 15.63
N TRP A 472 -16.76 1.92 15.61
CA TRP A 472 -16.05 0.79 16.23
C TRP A 472 -15.80 0.96 17.72
N GLU A 473 -15.55 2.19 18.18
CA GLU A 473 -15.57 2.50 19.62
C GLU A 473 -17.00 2.37 20.14
N GLU A 474 -18.00 2.73 19.34
CA GLU A 474 -19.41 2.42 19.63
C GLU A 474 -19.67 0.91 19.62
N ALA A 475 -19.13 0.14 18.66
CA ALA A 475 -19.28 -1.32 18.60
C ALA A 475 -18.58 -2.01 19.79
N ALA A 476 -17.39 -1.56 20.17
CA ALA A 476 -16.66 -2.05 21.35
C ALA A 476 -17.36 -1.64 22.65
N GLN A 477 -17.87 -0.41 22.75
CA GLN A 477 -18.69 0.03 23.88
C GLN A 477 -20.02 -0.71 23.95
N ASN A 478 -20.63 -1.04 22.81
CA ASN A 478 -21.85 -1.86 22.72
C ASN A 478 -21.57 -3.30 23.11
N PHE A 479 -20.47 -3.89 22.64
CA PHE A 479 -20.02 -5.22 23.06
C PHE A 479 -19.78 -5.24 24.58
N GLN A 480 -19.14 -4.21 25.14
CA GLN A 480 -18.92 -4.07 26.57
C GLN A 480 -20.22 -3.84 27.35
N ARG A 481 -21.20 -3.11 26.81
CA ARG A 481 -22.56 -2.98 27.37
C ARG A 481 -23.32 -4.30 27.37
N ILE A 482 -23.26 -5.04 26.28
CA ILE A 482 -23.89 -6.37 26.15
C ILE A 482 -23.23 -7.35 27.11
N PHE A 483 -21.90 -7.32 27.21
CA PHE A 483 -21.11 -8.14 28.13
C PHE A 483 -21.44 -7.79 29.59
N ARG A 484 -21.44 -6.50 29.98
CA ARG A 484 -21.89 -6.04 31.31
C ARG A 484 -23.31 -6.49 31.65
N ARG A 485 -24.25 -6.35 30.70
CA ARG A 485 -25.63 -6.85 30.85
C ARG A 485 -25.70 -8.38 31.04
N ARG A 486 -24.82 -9.14 30.39
CA ARG A 486 -24.74 -10.60 30.53
C ARG A 486 -24.13 -11.06 31.86
N ILE A 487 -23.31 -10.22 32.48
CA ILE A 487 -22.57 -10.55 33.71
C ILE A 487 -23.22 -9.92 34.95
N GLY A 488 -24.29 -9.13 34.78
CA GLY A 488 -25.02 -8.51 35.89
C GLY A 488 -24.23 -7.41 36.61
N ILE A 489 -23.45 -6.61 35.87
CA ILE A 489 -22.77 -5.39 36.38
C ILE A 489 -23.34 -4.15 35.70
#